data_AF-A0A1V4VJC1-F1
#
_entry.id   AF-A0A1V4VJC1-F1
#
_cell.length_a   1.000
_cell.length_b   1.000
_cell.length_c   1.000
_cell.angle_alpha   90.00
_cell.angle_beta   90.00
_cell.angle_gamma   90.00
#
_symmetry.space_group_name_H-M   'P 1'
#
loop_
_entity.id
_entity.type
_entity.pdbx_description
1 polymer ?
#
loop_
_entity_poly.entity_id
_entity_poly.type
_entity_poly.pdbx_seq_one_letter_code
_entity_poly.pdbx_strand_id
1 'polypeptide(L)' 'MKEKVQEVIQKVRPFLQRDGGDVELVDVAPDGVVKVRLKGACGG' A
#
# COMPACT_ATOMS: atom_id res chain seq x y z
N MET A 1 -3.02 -14.73 2.43
CA MET A 1 -2.01 -13.72 2.88
C MET A 1 -2.26 -12.36 2.24
N LYS A 2 -2.49 -12.30 0.92
CA LYS A 2 -2.84 -11.07 0.19
C LYS A 2 -4.02 -10.29 0.78
N GLU A 3 -5.10 -10.96 1.16
CA GLU A 3 -6.28 -10.30 1.77
C GLU A 3 -5.93 -9.57 3.08
N LYS A 4 -5.18 -10.21 3.98
CA LYS A 4 -4.74 -9.58 5.24
C LYS A 4 -3.87 -8.35 4.98
N VAL A 5 -2.97 -8.43 4.00
CA VAL A 5 -2.12 -7.29 3.59
C VAL A 5 -2.99 -6.17 3.03
N GLN A 6 -3.97 -6.50 2.20
CA GLN A 6 -4.91 -5.53 1.63
C GLN A 6 -5.74 -4.83 2.71
N GLU A 7 -6.25 -5.56 3.70
CA GLU A 7 -6.97 -4.97 4.84
C GLU A 7 -6.11 -3.97 5.62
N VAL A 8 -4.83 -4.30 5.87
CA VAL A 8 -3.91 -3.39 6.55
C VAL A 8 -3.63 -2.16 5.68
N ILE A 9 -3.41 -2.35 4.38
CA ILE A 9 -3.22 -1.23 3.45
C ILE A 9 -4.42 -0.28 3.47
N GLN A 10 -5.66 -0.79 3.47
CA GLN A 10 -6.86 0.06 3.55
C GLN A 10 -6.92 0.87 4.86
N LYS A 11 -6.38 0.37 5.96
CA LYS A 11 -6.29 1.12 7.23
C LYS A 11 -5.27 2.25 7.19
N VAL A 12 -4.21 2.11 6.39
CA VAL A 12 -3.12 3.11 6.29
C VAL A 12 -3.40 4.18 5.23
N ARG A 13 -4.11 3.83 4.15
CA ARG A 13 -4.44 4.75 3.03
C ARG A 13 -5.04 6.10 3.46
N PRO A 14 -5.99 6.19 4.42
CA PRO A 14 -6.55 7.48 4.83
C PRO A 14 -5.50 8.47 5.34
N PHE A 15 -4.46 7.96 6.01
CA PHE A 15 -3.36 8.79 6.51
C PHE A 15 -2.49 9.28 5.36
N LEU A 16 -2.11 8.38 4.44
CA LEU A 16 -1.32 8.73 3.25
C LEU A 16 -2.07 9.74 2.36
N GLN A 17 -3.37 9.54 2.17
CA GLN A 17 -4.23 10.43 1.38
C GLN A 17 -4.38 11.82 2.00
N ARG A 18 -4.45 11.91 3.34
CA ARG A 18 -4.45 13.20 4.04
C ARG A 18 -3.16 13.98 3.77
N ASP A 19 -2.04 13.28 3.63
CA ASP A 19 -0.74 13.85 3.34
C ASP A 19 -0.50 14.01 1.81
N GLY A 20 -1.52 13.77 0.98
CA GLY A 20 -1.50 13.97 -0.48
C GLY A 20 -0.92 12.81 -1.28
N GLY A 21 -0.68 11.66 -0.65
CA GLY A 21 -0.16 10.45 -1.28
C GLY A 21 -1.17 9.29 -1.33
N ASP A 22 -0.77 8.17 -1.92
CA ASP A 22 -1.54 6.93 -1.89
C ASP A 22 -0.62 5.72 -2.11
N VAL A 23 -1.13 4.53 -1.84
CA VAL A 23 -0.40 3.26 -2.02
C VAL A 23 -1.30 2.20 -2.64
N GLU A 24 -0.75 1.45 -3.58
CA GLU A 24 -1.42 0.33 -4.25
C GLU A 24 -0.61 -0.96 -4.06
N LEU A 25 -1.30 -2.05 -3.73
CA LEU A 25 -0.70 -3.37 -3.63
C LEU A 25 -0.47 -3.96 -5.03
N VAL A 26 0.78 -4.22 -5.39
CA VAL A 26 1.16 -4.80 -6.68
C VAL A 26 1.24 -6.32 -6.56
N ASP A 27 1.97 -6.83 -5.56
CA ASP A 27 2.19 -8.26 -5.39
C ASP A 27 2.53 -8.62 -3.94
N VAL A 28 2.32 -9.89 -3.58
CA VAL A 28 2.76 -10.48 -2.31
C VAL A 28 3.48 -11.77 -2.64
N ALA A 29 4.81 -11.75 -2.54
CA ALA A 29 5.63 -12.90 -2.86
C ALA A 29 5.54 -13.99 -1.78
N PRO A 30 5.83 -15.27 -2.12
CA PRO A 30 5.70 -16.41 -1.20
C PRO A 30 6.61 -16.34 0.02
N ASP A 31 7.71 -15.57 -0.07
CA ASP A 31 8.66 -15.29 1.00
C ASP A 31 8.20 -14.16 1.95
N GLY A 32 7.01 -13.60 1.71
CA GLY A 32 6.42 -12.53 2.52
C GLY A 32 6.81 -11.12 2.09
N VAL A 33 7.59 -10.96 1.00
CA VAL A 33 7.92 -9.63 0.47
C VAL A 33 6.71 -9.03 -0.24
N VAL A 34 6.28 -7.86 0.22
CA VAL A 34 5.14 -7.13 -0.34
C VAL A 34 5.63 -6.04 -1.28
N LYS A 35 5.21 -6.10 -2.54
CA LYS A 35 5.49 -5.06 -3.53
C LYS A 35 4.32 -4.10 -3.60
N VAL A 36 4.62 -2.82 -3.42
CA VAL A 36 3.64 -1.73 -3.51
C VAL A 36 4.10 -0.67 -4.50
N ARG A 37 3.13 0.06 -5.04
CA ARG A 37 3.37 1.27 -5.83
C ARG A 37 2.86 2.47 -5.04
N LEU A 38 3.76 3.40 -4.75
CA LEU A 38 3.42 4.69 -4.17
C LEU A 38 2.87 5.62 -5.27
N LYS A 39 1.90 6.46 -4.92
CA LYS A 39 1.24 7.41 -5.81
C LYS A 39 1.12 8.78 -5.13
N GLY A 40 0.84 9.82 -5.92
CA GLY A 40 0.68 11.19 -5.42
C GLY A 40 1.97 11.75 -4.82
N ALA A 41 1.86 12.52 -3.74
CA ALA A 41 3.00 13.10 -3.03
C ALA A 41 3.99 12.05 -2.46
N CYS A 42 3.58 10.78 -2.34
CA CYS A 42 4.47 9.68 -1.93
C CYS A 42 5.31 9.09 -3.07
N GLY A 43 5.01 9.42 -4.33
CA GLY A 43 5.65 8.84 -5.52
C GLY A 43 6.35 9.86 -6.42
N GLY A 44 6.70 11.02 -5.86
CA GLY A 44 7.53 12.05 -6.51
C GLY A 44 9.01 11.78 -6.38
#